data_AF-A0AAP2BJK2-F1
#
_entry.id   AF-A0AAP2BJK2-F1
#
_cell.length_a   1.000
_cell.length_b   1.000
_cell.length_c   1.000
_cell.angle_alpha   90.00
_cell.angle_beta   90.00
_cell.angle_gamma   90.00
#
_symmetry.space_group_name_H-M   'P 1'
#
loop_
_entity.id
_entity.type
_entity.pdbx_description
1 polymer ?
#
loop_
_entity_poly.entity_id
_entity_poly.type
_entity_poly.pdbx_seq_one_letter_code
_entity_poly.pdbx_strand_id
1 'polypeptide(L)'
;MDDFFNSVSWGWTIFLSILIWGGGVAAIIFYYVKQKSSHYYYSSFPVFPTTIVVTFAVAIAWIGALPILNAMADQAQYGSLIGASREILSDQYRPIYGNGGFQFLVFVLIVIVGGGVTYYHREIRY
;
A
#
# COMPACT_ATOMS: atom_id res chain seq x y z
N MET A 1 19.07 -2.51 25.89
CA MET A 1 19.51 -3.00 24.57
C MET A 1 18.27 -3.24 23.71
N ASP A 2 17.29 -3.98 24.21
CA ASP A 2 16.05 -4.29 23.47
C ASP A 2 15.23 -3.06 23.06
N ASP A 3 15.08 -2.06 23.94
CA ASP A 3 14.36 -0.81 23.61
C ASP A 3 15.01 0.03 22.50
N PHE A 4 16.34 -0.04 22.38
CA PHE A 4 17.08 0.66 21.32
C PHE A 4 16.88 -0.04 19.98
N PHE A 5 16.97 -1.37 19.94
CA PHE A 5 16.69 -2.13 18.72
C PHE A 5 15.21 -1.99 18.31
N ASN A 6 14.28 -1.99 19.28
CA ASN A 6 12.85 -1.76 19.07
C ASN A 6 12.59 -0.40 18.39
N SER A 7 13.25 0.66 18.83
CA SER A 7 13.07 1.99 18.25
C SER A 7 13.66 2.12 16.83
N VAL A 8 14.81 1.49 16.58
CA VAL A 8 15.45 1.45 15.25
C VAL A 8 14.60 0.65 14.26
N SER A 9 14.06 -0.51 14.68
CA SER A 9 13.17 -1.34 13.86
C SER A 9 11.86 -0.61 13.52
N TRP A 10 11.23 0.04 14.49
CA TRP A 10 10.01 0.83 14.27
C TRP A 10 10.26 2.05 13.38
N GLY A 11 11.39 2.73 13.57
CA GLY A 11 11.83 3.83 12.70
C GLY A 11 11.97 3.39 11.23
N TRP A 12 12.48 2.18 10.99
CA TRP A 12 12.58 1.60 9.65
C TRP A 12 11.24 1.23 9.03
N THR A 13 10.31 0.69 9.81
CA THR A 13 8.93 0.43 9.38
C THR A 13 8.23 1.71 8.94
N ILE A 14 8.34 2.78 9.73
CA ILE A 14 7.79 4.10 9.39
C ILE A 14 8.45 4.67 8.14
N PHE A 15 9.79 4.61 8.06
CA PHE A 15 10.53 5.12 6.92
C PHE A 15 10.13 4.44 5.60
N LEU A 16 10.02 3.11 5.60
CA LEU A 16 9.59 2.34 4.43
C LEU A 16 8.13 2.66 4.04
N SER A 17 7.24 2.79 5.02
CA SER A 17 5.84 3.19 4.78
C SER A 17 5.75 4.58 4.15
N ILE A 18 6.50 5.56 4.68
CA ILE A 18 6.58 6.92 4.13
C ILE A 18 7.17 6.92 2.72
N LEU A 19 8.21 6.13 2.43
CA LEU A 19 8.78 6.01 1.10
C LEU A 19 7.76 5.51 0.07
N ILE A 20 6.99 4.49 0.43
CA ILE A 20 5.97 3.92 -0.45
C ILE A 20 4.81 4.91 -0.65
N TRP A 21 4.35 5.56 0.42
CA TRP A 21 3.32 6.60 0.35
C TRP A 21 3.78 7.81 -0.47
N GLY A 22 5.00 8.29 -0.23
CA GLY A 22 5.62 9.39 -0.97
C GLY A 22 5.75 9.07 -2.45
N GLY A 23 6.13 7.84 -2.80
CA GLY A 23 6.15 7.37 -4.19
C GLY A 23 4.76 7.37 -4.85
N GLY A 24 3.74 6.92 -4.12
CA GLY A 24 2.34 6.95 -4.58
C GLY A 24 1.83 8.38 -4.82
N VAL A 25 2.06 9.28 -3.86
CA VAL A 25 1.67 10.69 -3.97
C VAL A 25 2.40 11.37 -5.14
N ALA A 26 3.70 11.15 -5.29
CA ALA A 26 4.47 11.68 -6.41
C ALA A 26 3.92 11.21 -7.77
N ALA A 27 3.54 9.93 -7.90
CA ALA A 27 2.93 9.39 -9.11
C ALA A 27 1.59 10.05 -9.46
N ILE A 28 0.74 10.32 -8.44
CA ILE A 28 -0.53 11.02 -8.62
C ILE A 28 -0.31 12.47 -9.06
N ILE A 29 0.59 13.19 -8.39
CA ILE A 29 0.91 14.59 -8.74
C ILE A 29 1.45 14.66 -10.17
N PHE A 30 2.37 13.76 -10.54
CA PHE A 30 2.89 13.68 -11.89
C PHE A 30 1.78 13.46 -12.93
N TYR A 31 0.82 12.57 -12.66
CA TYR A 31 -0.30 12.33 -13.55
C TYR A 31 -1.20 13.56 -13.75
N TYR A 32 -1.54 14.28 -12.67
CA TYR A 32 -2.36 15.49 -12.78
C TYR A 32 -1.63 16.64 -13.47
N VAL A 33 -0.34 16.82 -13.20
CA VAL A 33 0.50 17.79 -13.90
C VAL A 33 0.57 17.46 -15.39
N LYS A 34 0.71 16.17 -15.76
CA LYS A 34 0.64 15.72 -17.15
C LYS A 34 -0.70 16.05 -17.80
N GLN A 35 -1.83 15.71 -17.17
CA GLN A 35 -3.17 15.98 -17.73
C GLN A 35 -3.42 17.46 -17.99
N LYS A 36 -2.91 18.34 -17.12
CA LYS A 36 -3.13 19.80 -17.21
C LYS A 36 -2.14 20.51 -18.13
N SER A 37 -1.01 19.89 -18.45
CA SER A 37 0.00 20.45 -19.36
C SER A 37 -0.37 20.17 -20.82
N SER A 38 -1.10 21.11 -21.43
CA SER A 38 -1.41 21.11 -22.87
C SER A 38 -0.20 21.38 -23.77
N HIS A 39 1.01 21.59 -23.20
CA HIS A 39 2.20 22.03 -23.95
C HIS A 39 3.32 20.97 -23.92
N TYR A 40 3.32 20.17 -24.98
CA TYR A 40 4.48 19.69 -25.75
C TYR A 40 5.54 18.74 -25.14
N TYR A 41 5.75 18.62 -23.82
CA TYR A 41 6.87 17.79 -23.31
C TYR A 41 6.52 16.34 -22.92
N TYR A 42 5.25 16.03 -22.68
CA TYR A 42 4.82 14.70 -22.18
C TYR A 42 3.83 13.97 -23.12
N SER A 43 3.69 14.42 -24.38
CA SER A 43 2.69 13.86 -25.31
C SER A 43 3.00 12.41 -25.72
N SER A 44 4.27 11.99 -25.67
CA SER A 44 4.72 10.64 -26.03
C SER A 44 4.47 9.61 -24.93
N PHE A 45 4.09 10.02 -23.72
CA PHE A 45 3.81 9.10 -22.63
C PHE A 45 2.38 8.55 -22.73
N PRO A 46 2.16 7.23 -22.55
CA PRO A 46 0.84 6.63 -22.63
C PRO A 46 -0.14 7.33 -21.69
N VAL A 47 -1.34 7.64 -22.22
CA VAL A 47 -2.43 8.20 -21.43
C VAL A 47 -3.17 7.04 -20.79
N PHE A 48 -2.95 6.85 -19.49
CA PHE A 48 -3.71 5.89 -18.71
C PHE A 48 -5.07 6.49 -18.33
N PRO A 49 -6.16 5.71 -18.38
CA PRO A 49 -7.44 6.09 -17.80
C PRO A 49 -7.26 6.48 -16.33
N THR A 50 -7.92 7.56 -15.90
CA THR A 50 -7.85 8.05 -14.50
C THR A 50 -8.17 6.94 -13.51
N THR A 51 -9.10 6.04 -13.85
CA THR A 51 -9.48 4.88 -13.02
C THR A 51 -8.31 3.93 -12.75
N ILE A 52 -7.44 3.69 -13.74
CA ILE A 52 -6.26 2.83 -13.58
C ILE A 52 -5.26 3.50 -12.63
N VAL A 53 -5.05 4.82 -12.78
CA VAL A 53 -4.14 5.59 -11.93
C VAL A 53 -4.63 5.65 -10.48
N VAL A 54 -5.93 5.84 -10.27
CA VAL A 54 -6.54 5.81 -8.93
C VAL A 54 -6.44 4.42 -8.31
N THR A 55 -6.70 3.36 -9.08
CA THR A 55 -6.55 1.97 -8.61
C THR A 55 -5.11 1.69 -8.18
N PHE A 56 -4.13 2.12 -8.98
CA PHE A 56 -2.72 2.00 -8.66
C PHE A 56 -2.33 2.80 -7.41
N ALA A 57 -2.84 4.03 -7.26
CA ALA A 57 -2.63 4.85 -6.08
C ALA A 57 -3.16 4.18 -4.81
N VAL A 58 -4.38 3.63 -4.85
CA VAL A 58 -4.99 2.91 -3.72
C VAL A 58 -4.19 1.64 -3.40
N ALA A 59 -3.73 0.91 -4.42
CA ALA A 59 -2.90 -0.27 -4.24
C ALA A 59 -1.54 0.06 -3.59
N ILE A 60 -0.89 1.15 -4.00
CA ILE A 60 0.36 1.62 -3.37
C ILE A 60 0.11 2.07 -1.93
N ALA A 61 -0.98 2.79 -1.67
CA ALA A 61 -1.33 3.22 -0.32
C ALA A 61 -1.54 2.00 0.61
N TRP A 62 -2.21 0.95 0.10
CA TRP A 62 -2.36 -0.32 0.80
C TRP A 62 -1.02 -1.01 1.07
N ILE A 63 -0.16 -1.14 0.05
CA ILE A 63 1.17 -1.75 0.20
C ILE A 63 2.00 -0.97 1.23
N GLY A 64 1.95 0.36 1.21
CA GLY A 64 2.66 1.18 2.17
C GLY A 64 2.09 1.12 3.58
N ALA A 65 0.84 0.65 3.76
CA ALA A 65 0.28 0.39 5.08
C ALA A 65 0.73 -0.96 5.67
N LEU A 66 1.15 -1.92 4.83
CA LEU A 66 1.53 -3.27 5.27
C LEU A 66 2.65 -3.30 6.33
N PRO A 67 3.73 -2.49 6.25
CA PRO A 67 4.75 -2.46 7.29
C PRO A 67 4.17 -2.11 8.66
N ILE A 68 3.30 -1.09 8.72
CA ILE A 68 2.65 -0.63 9.95
C ILE A 68 1.66 -1.70 10.46
N LEU A 69 0.84 -2.26 9.58
CA LEU A 69 -0.13 -3.31 9.94
C LEU A 69 0.56 -4.55 10.51
N ASN A 70 1.70 -4.95 9.93
CA ASN A 70 2.49 -6.07 10.43
C ASN A 70 3.08 -5.76 11.81
N ALA A 71 3.70 -4.60 11.99
CA ALA A 71 4.28 -4.24 13.26
C ALA A 71 3.22 -4.05 14.37
N MET A 72 2.02 -3.54 14.06
CA MET A 72 0.89 -3.50 15.00
C MET A 72 0.38 -4.91 15.34
N ALA A 73 0.33 -5.81 14.36
CA ALA A 73 -0.08 -7.19 14.59
C ALA A 73 0.94 -7.94 15.45
N ASP A 74 2.22 -7.69 15.23
CA ASP A 74 3.31 -8.28 16.00
C ASP A 74 3.29 -7.74 17.45
N GLN A 75 3.03 -6.45 17.64
CA GLN A 75 2.81 -5.87 18.97
C GLN A 75 1.62 -6.51 19.69
N ALA A 76 0.50 -6.74 18.99
CA ALA A 76 -0.69 -7.34 19.58
C ALA A 76 -0.50 -8.83 19.93
N GLN A 77 0.29 -9.56 19.15
CA GLN A 77 0.53 -10.99 19.35
C GLN A 77 1.62 -11.25 20.40
N TYR A 78 2.69 -10.47 20.41
CA TYR A 78 3.88 -10.72 21.22
C TYR A 78 4.09 -9.72 22.36
N GLY A 79 3.22 -8.71 22.49
CA GLY A 79 3.40 -7.61 23.46
C GLY A 79 4.60 -6.70 23.14
N SER A 80 5.26 -6.92 22.00
CA SER A 80 6.49 -6.25 21.58
C SER A 80 6.44 -5.98 20.07
N LEU A 81 6.93 -4.81 19.67
CA LEU A 81 7.01 -4.36 18.27
C LEU A 81 8.06 -5.12 17.45
N ILE A 82 9.10 -5.64 18.10
CA ILE A 82 10.00 -6.63 17.49
C ILE A 82 9.41 -7.99 17.81
N GLY A 83 9.07 -8.74 16.76
CA GLY A 83 8.63 -10.12 16.87
C GLY A 83 9.51 -10.87 17.87
N ALA A 84 8.92 -11.20 19.01
CA ALA A 84 9.56 -12.05 19.98
C ALA A 84 9.65 -13.43 19.34
N SER A 85 10.74 -13.68 18.63
CA SER A 85 11.11 -14.96 18.01
C SER A 85 11.28 -16.11 19.01
N ARG A 86 10.84 -15.92 20.26
CA ARG A 86 11.04 -16.83 21.38
C ARG A 86 9.80 -17.55 21.86
N GLU A 87 8.60 -17.12 21.45
CA GLU A 87 7.38 -17.88 21.74
C GLU A 87 6.51 -17.85 20.48
N ILE A 88 6.51 -18.93 19.71
CA ILE A 88 5.55 -19.15 18.63
C ILE A 88 4.18 -19.36 19.31
N LEU A 89 3.55 -18.27 19.76
CA LEU A 89 2.12 -18.26 20.01
C LEU A 89 1.46 -18.57 18.67
N SER A 90 0.56 -19.56 18.65
CA SER A 90 -0.02 -20.03 17.40
C SER A 90 -0.59 -18.86 16.59
N ASP A 91 -0.43 -18.90 15.27
CA ASP A 91 -0.96 -17.90 14.33
C ASP A 91 -2.48 -17.63 14.50
N GLN A 92 -3.19 -18.44 15.30
CA GLN A 92 -4.59 -18.24 15.66
C GLN A 92 -4.84 -16.93 16.44
N TYR A 93 -3.85 -16.42 17.16
CA TYR A 93 -3.98 -15.18 17.95
C TYR A 93 -3.51 -13.94 17.20
N ARG A 94 -2.92 -14.11 16.01
CA ARG A 94 -2.46 -12.97 15.21
C ARG A 94 -3.67 -12.21 14.66
N PRO A 95 -3.73 -10.87 14.82
CA PRO A 95 -4.80 -10.10 14.24
C PRO A 95 -4.90 -10.28 12.72
N ILE A 96 -6.13 -10.32 12.20
CA ILE A 96 -6.42 -10.61 10.79
C ILE A 96 -5.69 -9.64 9.84
N TYR A 97 -5.53 -8.37 10.23
CA TYR A 97 -4.84 -7.35 9.44
C TYR A 97 -3.31 -7.56 9.33
N GLY A 98 -2.71 -8.37 10.21
CA GLY A 98 -1.33 -8.82 10.12
C GLY A 98 -1.16 -10.09 9.28
N ASN A 99 -2.24 -10.82 9.01
CA ASN A 99 -2.16 -12.06 8.25
C ASN A 99 -1.92 -11.78 6.77
N GLY A 100 -0.82 -12.34 6.22
CA GLY A 100 -0.44 -12.16 4.82
C GLY A 100 -1.52 -12.62 3.83
N GLY A 101 -2.29 -13.66 4.15
CA GLY A 101 -3.40 -14.12 3.31
C GLY A 101 -4.53 -13.10 3.21
N PHE A 102 -4.87 -12.46 4.34
CA PHE A 102 -5.85 -11.36 4.36
C PHE A 102 -5.32 -10.13 3.64
N GLN A 103 -4.04 -9.77 3.86
CA GLN A 103 -3.40 -8.64 3.19
C GLN A 103 -3.39 -8.80 1.65
N PHE A 104 -3.12 -10.01 1.17
CA PHE A 104 -3.19 -10.36 -0.24
C PHE A 104 -4.63 -10.29 -0.77
N LEU A 105 -5.61 -10.81 -0.01
CA LEU A 105 -7.01 -10.74 -0.40
C LEU A 105 -7.49 -9.28 -0.57
N VAL A 106 -7.14 -8.39 0.36
CA VAL A 106 -7.48 -6.96 0.23
C VAL A 106 -6.82 -6.35 -1.01
N PHE A 107 -5.56 -6.69 -1.30
CA PHE A 107 -4.89 -6.23 -2.51
C PHE A 107 -5.61 -6.72 -3.78
N VAL A 108 -5.99 -8.00 -3.83
CA VAL A 108 -6.75 -8.57 -4.95
C VAL A 108 -8.10 -7.88 -5.12
N LEU A 109 -8.81 -7.58 -4.03
CA LEU A 109 -10.07 -6.83 -4.08
C LEU A 109 -9.88 -5.42 -4.64
N ILE A 110 -8.82 -4.70 -4.27
CA ILE A 110 -8.49 -3.38 -4.85
C ILE A 110 -8.33 -3.48 -6.37
N VAL A 111 -7.60 -4.51 -6.84
CA VAL A 111 -7.37 -4.73 -8.28
C VAL A 111 -8.67 -5.11 -9.00
N ILE A 112 -9.48 -6.01 -8.45
CA ILE A 112 -10.75 -6.44 -9.05
C ILE A 112 -11.74 -5.28 -9.13
N VAL A 113 -11.91 -4.52 -8.04
CA VAL A 113 -12.83 -3.38 -8.00
C VAL A 113 -12.36 -2.29 -8.97
N GLY A 114 -11.06 -1.95 -8.95
CA GLY A 114 -10.51 -0.96 -9.88
C GLY A 114 -10.62 -1.38 -11.35
N GLY A 115 -10.39 -2.66 -11.64
CA GLY A 115 -10.62 -3.26 -12.95
C GLY A 115 -12.08 -3.20 -13.38
N GLY A 116 -13.00 -3.54 -12.47
CA GLY A 116 -14.44 -3.46 -12.69
C GLY A 116 -14.90 -2.05 -13.00
N VAL A 117 -14.50 -1.05 -12.21
CA VAL A 117 -14.83 0.37 -12.47
C VAL A 117 -14.28 0.80 -13.83
N THR A 118 -13.08 0.36 -14.20
CA THR A 118 -12.49 0.66 -15.52
C THR A 118 -13.28 0.04 -16.66
N TYR A 119 -13.72 -1.21 -16.49
CA TYR A 119 -14.54 -1.94 -17.46
C TYR A 119 -15.91 -1.27 -17.65
N TYR A 120 -16.63 -0.96 -16.56
CA TYR A 120 -17.92 -0.27 -16.62
C TYR A 120 -17.83 1.13 -17.25
N HIS A 121 -16.79 1.90 -16.92
CA HIS A 121 -16.57 3.20 -17.56
C HIS A 121 -16.30 3.10 -19.06
N ARG A 122 -15.76 1.97 -19.53
CA ARG A 122 -15.55 1.74 -20.95
C ARG A 122 -16.87 1.44 -21.65
N GLU A 123 -17.74 0.62 -21.07
CA GLU A 123 -19.05 0.28 -21.65
C GLU A 123 -19.98 1.50 -21.77
N ILE A 124 -19.98 2.42 -20.80
CA ILE A 124 -20.83 3.63 -20.85
C ILE A 124 -20.40 4.62 -21.95
N ARG A 125 -19.16 4.54 -22.46
CA ARG A 125 -18.64 5.42 -23.52
C ARG A 125 -18.87 4.90 -24.94
N TYR A 126 -19.38 3.68 -25.12
CA TYR A 126 -19.77 3.09 -26.41
C TYR A 126 -21.29 2.97 -26.50
#